data_AF-A0A0F7PNW7-F1
#
_entry.id   AF-A0A0F7PNW7-F1
#
_cell.length_a   1.000
_cell.length_b   1.000
_cell.length_c   1.000
_cell.angle_alpha   90.00
_cell.angle_beta   90.00
_cell.angle_gamma   90.00
#
_symmetry.space_group_name_H-M   'P 1'
#
loop_
_entity.id
_entity.type
_entity.pdbx_description
1 polymer ?
#
loop_
_entity_poly.entity_id
_entity_poly.type
_entity_poly.pdbx_seq_one_letter_code
_entity_poly.pdbx_strand_id
1 'polypeptide(L)' 'MLTRTRIALLIALPVNAVLFGAGAIAVLSIPALADHAKYLLPAVVVTGLLATAPVAWLLAPRLRARHQYPGARRSS' A
#
# COMPACT_ATOMS: atom_id res chain seq x y z
N MET A 1 -21.99 -4.13 1.20
CA MET A 1 -20.76 -3.59 1.82
C MET A 1 -19.47 -4.35 1.45
N LEU A 2 -19.52 -5.44 0.67
CA LEU A 2 -18.33 -6.24 0.27
C LEU A 2 -17.37 -5.56 -0.73
N THR A 3 -17.85 -4.60 -1.51
CA THR A 3 -17.08 -4.06 -2.65
C THR A 3 -15.88 -3.23 -2.19
N ARG A 4 -16.00 -2.50 -1.07
CA ARG A 4 -14.91 -1.68 -0.51
C ARG A 4 -13.77 -2.55 0.03
N THR A 5 -14.12 -3.67 0.67
CA THR A 5 -13.15 -4.64 1.20
C THR A 5 -12.44 -5.39 0.09
N ARG A 6 -13.16 -5.77 -0.98
CA ARG A 6 -12.55 -6.39 -2.18
C ARG A 6 -11.55 -5.47 -2.87
N ILE A 7 -11.91 -4.20 -3.08
CA ILE A 7 -11.00 -3.23 -3.70
C ILE A 7 -9.77 -3.06 -2.80
N ALA A 8 -9.97 -2.83 -1.49
CA ALA A 8 -8.86 -2.70 -0.54
C ALA A 8 -7.93 -3.93 -0.54
N LEU A 9 -8.48 -5.15 -0.64
CA LEU A 9 -7.70 -6.38 -0.72
C LEU A 9 -6.87 -6.46 -2.00
N LEU A 10 -7.45 -6.07 -3.15
CA LEU A 10 -6.76 -6.08 -4.44
C LEU A 10 -5.57 -5.11 -4.49
N ILE A 11 -5.68 -3.94 -3.85
CA ILE A 11 -4.58 -2.96 -3.76
C ILE A 11 -3.62 -3.20 -2.58
N ALA A 12 -4.00 -3.99 -1.57
CA ALA A 12 -3.12 -4.27 -0.44
C ALA A 12 -1.81 -4.95 -0.86
N LEU A 13 -1.88 -5.86 -1.84
CA LEU A 13 -0.71 -6.59 -2.33
C LEU A 13 0.34 -5.69 -3.02
N PRO A 14 0.01 -4.88 -4.05
CA PRO A 14 0.98 -3.98 -4.66
C PRO A 14 1.44 -2.86 -3.71
N VAL A 15 0.58 -2.37 -2.81
CA VAL A 15 0.98 -1.36 -1.81
C VAL A 15 2.04 -1.91 -0.86
N ASN A 16 1.86 -3.13 -0.35
CA ASN A 16 2.86 -3.78 0.50
C ASN A 16 4.18 -4.01 -0.26
N ALA A 17 4.11 -4.39 -1.53
CA ALA A 17 5.29 -4.58 -2.38
C ALA A 17 6.07 -3.27 -2.63
N VAL A 18 5.37 -2.15 -2.89
CA VAL A 18 6.01 -0.84 -3.09
C VAL A 18 6.63 -0.32 -1.79
N LEU A 19 5.95 -0.47 -0.65
CA LEU A 19 6.49 -0.09 0.65
C LEU A 19 7.73 -0.91 1.02
N PHE A 20 7.69 -2.23 0.79
CA PHE A 20 8.86 -3.09 0.97
C PHE A 20 10.02 -2.66 0.06
N GLY A 21 9.76 -2.46 -1.23
CA GLY A 21 10.79 -2.04 -2.19
C GLY A 21 11.41 -0.69 -1.82
N ALA A 22 10.60 0.30 -1.47
CA ALA A 22 11.08 1.62 -1.04
C ALA A 22 11.94 1.54 0.23
N GLY A 23 11.52 0.74 1.22
CA GLY A 23 12.29 0.52 2.44
C GLY A 23 13.61 -0.22 2.20
N ALA A 24 13.60 -1.24 1.33
CA ALA A 24 14.81 -1.96 0.95
C ALA A 24 15.81 -1.06 0.22
N ILE A 25 15.33 -0.22 -0.72
CA ILE A 25 16.16 0.80 -1.39
C ILE A 25 16.75 1.77 -0.36
N ALA A 26 15.95 2.29 0.56
CA ALA A 26 16.44 3.22 1.58
C ALA A 26 17.55 2.61 2.46
N VAL A 27 17.41 1.34 2.87
CA VAL A 27 18.45 0.63 3.66
C VAL A 27 19.71 0.39 2.85
N LEU A 28 19.58 -0.04 1.60
CA LEU A 28 20.71 -0.39 0.75
C LEU A 28 21.42 0.84 0.16
N SER A 29 20.74 1.97 0.02
CA SER A 29 21.34 3.23 -0.43
C SER A 29 22.21 3.91 0.64
N ILE A 30 22.08 3.54 1.91
CA ILE A 30 22.86 4.12 3.00
C ILE A 30 23.94 3.11 3.43
N PRO A 31 25.23 3.33 3.11
CA PRO A 31 26.29 2.34 3.37
C PRO A 31 26.46 2.00 4.85
N ALA A 32 26.20 2.94 5.77
CA ALA A 32 26.21 2.68 7.22
C ALA A 32 25.09 1.73 7.69
N LEU A 33 23.97 1.68 6.97
CA LEU A 33 22.87 0.73 7.21
C LEU A 33 23.12 -0.59 6.48
N ALA A 34 23.85 -0.60 5.37
CA ALA A 34 24.16 -1.81 4.62
C ALA A 34 24.96 -2.85 5.45
N ASP A 35 25.87 -2.42 6.32
CA ASP A 35 26.58 -3.32 7.25
C ASP A 35 25.64 -4.03 8.24
N HIS A 36 24.52 -3.40 8.57
CA HIS A 36 23.49 -3.93 9.46
C HIS A 36 22.29 -4.50 8.68
N ALA A 37 22.42 -4.66 7.36
CA ALA A 37 21.31 -5.09 6.49
C ALA A 37 20.67 -6.40 6.95
N LYS A 38 21.44 -7.33 7.55
CA LYS A 38 20.88 -8.60 8.06
C LYS A 38 19.82 -8.41 9.14
N TYR A 39 19.88 -7.30 9.89
CA TYR A 39 18.90 -6.95 10.93
C TYR A 39 17.90 -5.91 10.45
N LEU A 40 18.34 -4.98 9.60
CA LEU A 40 17.49 -3.90 9.09
C LEU A 40 16.49 -4.37 8.04
N LEU A 41 16.82 -5.36 7.21
CA LEU A 41 15.88 -5.91 6.24
C LEU A 41 14.61 -6.47 6.89
N PRO A 42 14.69 -7.37 7.90
CA PRO A 42 13.47 -7.81 8.59
C PRO A 42 12.77 -6.67 9.35
N ALA A 43 13.50 -5.69 9.91
CA ALA A 43 12.89 -4.51 10.52
C ALA A 43 12.12 -3.65 9.51
N VAL A 44 12.62 -3.51 8.29
CA VAL A 44 11.94 -2.83 7.17
C VAL A 44 10.70 -3.60 6.75
N VAL A 45 10.73 -4.93 6.73
CA VAL A 45 9.52 -5.72 6.45
C VAL A 45 8.46 -5.44 7.51
N VAL A 46 8.82 -5.49 8.80
CA VAL A 46 7.86 -5.25 9.89
C VAL A 46 7.30 -3.82 9.84
N THR A 47 8.16 -2.81 9.65
CA THR A 47 7.73 -1.41 9.53
C THR A 47 6.91 -1.16 8.26
N GLY A 48 7.26 -1.78 7.14
CA GLY A 48 6.50 -1.74 5.89
C GLY A 48 5.12 -2.38 6.04
N LEU A 49 5.01 -3.50 6.75
CA LEU A 49 3.73 -4.14 7.06
C LEU A 49 2.86 -3.24 7.95
N LEU A 50 3.46 -2.67 9.00
CA LEU A 50 2.78 -1.76 9.92
C LEU A 50 2.35 -0.47 9.22
N ALA A 51 3.13 0.04 8.27
CA ALA A 51 2.82 1.20 7.46
C ALA A 51 1.78 0.89 6.35
N THR A 52 1.72 -0.35 5.87
CA THR A 52 0.76 -0.77 4.85
C THR A 52 -0.68 -0.62 5.32
N ALA A 53 -0.98 -1.00 6.57
CA ALA A 53 -2.32 -0.90 7.13
C ALA A 53 -2.90 0.53 7.12
N PRO A 54 -2.22 1.57 7.65
CA PRO A 54 -2.69 2.95 7.59
C PRO A 54 -2.69 3.49 6.16
N VAL A 55 -1.69 3.17 5.33
CA VAL A 55 -1.64 3.64 3.92
C VAL A 55 -2.82 3.09 3.12
N ALA A 56 -3.15 1.80 3.26
CA ALA A 56 -4.31 1.18 2.63
C ALA A 56 -5.62 1.79 3.13
N TRP A 57 -5.72 2.08 4.44
CA TRP A 57 -6.88 2.73 5.03
C TRP A 57 -7.08 4.16 4.52
N LEU A 58 -5.99 4.88 4.26
CA LEU A 58 -5.99 6.26 3.71
C LEU A 58 -6.29 6.30 2.21
N LEU A 59 -5.87 5.29 1.44
CA LEU A 59 -6.21 5.15 0.01
C LEU A 59 -7.65 4.69 -0.22
N ALA A 60 -8.21 3.86 0.66
CA ALA A 60 -9.57 3.32 0.53
C ALA A 60 -10.69 4.38 0.35
N PRO A 61 -10.74 5.52 1.05
CA PRO A 61 -11.71 6.58 0.79
C PRO A 61 -11.45 7.32 -0.53
N ARG A 62 -10.18 7.51 -0.93
CA ARG A 62 -9.80 8.21 -2.16
C ARG A 62 -10.23 7.46 -3.43
N LEU A 63 -10.16 6.14 -3.42
CA LEU A 63 -10.68 5.31 -4.51
C LEU A 63 -12.21 5.28 -4.57
N ARG A 64 -12.88 5.39 -3.42
CA ARG A 64 -14.35 5.48 -3.34
C ARG A 64 -14.87 6.81 -3.92
N ALA A 65 -14.14 7.91 -3.73
CA ALA A 65 -14.51 9.21 -4.27
C ALA A 65 -14.55 9.25 -5.81
N ARG A 66 -13.83 8.36 -6.49
CA ARG A 66 -13.77 8.27 -7.96
C ARG A 66 -14.94 7.53 -8.61
N HIS A 67 -15.90 7.01 -7.82
CA HIS A 67 -17.05 6.26 -8.31
C HIS A 67 -18.39 6.99 -8.11
N GLN A 68 -18.37 8.31 -8.24
CA GLN A 68 -19.55 9.06 -8.65
C GLN A 68 -19.48 9.20 -10.18
N TYR A 69 -19.91 8.16 -10.90
CA TYR A 69 -20.47 8.35 -12.23
C TYR A 69 -21.99 8.54 -12.04
N PRO A 70 -22.48 9.78 -11.89
CA PRO A 70 -23.88 10.07 -12.11
C PRO A 70 -24.15 9.98 -13.61
N GLY A 71 -25.05 9.09 -14.02
CA GLY A 71 -25.71 9.17 -15.32
C GLY A 71 -25.35 8.07 -16.31
N ALA A 72 -26.09 6.97 -16.24
CA ALA A 72 -26.61 6.30 -17.43
C ALA A 72 -27.80 5.42 -17.00
N ARG A 73 -28.88 6.08 -16.57
CA ARG A 73 -30.20 5.47 -16.39
C ARG A 73 -31.12 6.08 -17.45
N ARG A 74 -31.86 5.21 -18.15
CA ARG A 74 -32.88 5.47 -19.20
C ARG A 74 -32.27 5.80 -20.56
N SER A 75 -32.81 5.36 -21.69
CA SER A 75 -34.12 4.85 -22.16
C SER A 75 -33.82 4.08 -23.47
N SER A 76 -34.62 3.22 -24.08
CA SER A 76 -36.04 2.87 -24.12
C SER A 76 -36.12 1.49 -24.77
#